data_AF-A0A6J0NDY5-F1
#
_entry.id   AF-A0A6J0NDY5-F1
#
_cell.length_a   1.000
_cell.length_b   1.000
_cell.length_c   1.000
_cell.angle_alpha   90.00
_cell.angle_beta   90.00
_cell.angle_gamma   90.00
#
_symmetry.space_group_name_H-M   'P 1'
#
loop_
_entity.id
_entity.type
_entity.pdbx_description
1 polymer ?
#
loop_
_entity_poly.entity_id
_entity_poly.type
_entity_poly.pdbx_seq_one_letter_code
_entity_poly.pdbx_strand_id
1 'polypeptide(L)'
;MFQWNTSTLSQPIIKKKLEKMKNIFSLVVFIIFFVMFSSVANKVKAATCQDPLGSCLQCDERCKAKHGPTGQASCDRNQLCTCYYTCGPSSPTPPKHKQCYGGAGLCSSACNQNCAQKYPGGSGFCESIGSTRLCKCQYPC
;
A
#
# COMPACT_ATOMS: atom_id res chain seq x y z
N MET A 1 -9.04 73.16 -38.61
CA MET A 1 -8.52 71.83 -39.02
C MET A 1 -7.50 71.41 -37.97
N PHE A 2 -7.91 70.66 -36.95
CA PHE A 2 -7.04 70.22 -35.86
C PHE A 2 -6.50 68.83 -36.21
N GLN A 3 -5.22 68.76 -36.58
CA GLN A 3 -4.50 67.48 -36.63
C GLN A 3 -4.15 67.07 -35.21
N TRP A 4 -4.74 65.96 -34.76
CA TRP A 4 -4.34 65.27 -33.55
C TRP A 4 -3.15 64.36 -33.85
N ASN A 5 -2.00 64.66 -33.26
CA ASN A 5 -0.82 63.81 -33.31
C ASN A 5 -0.74 63.02 -32.00
N THR A 6 -1.25 61.79 -31.99
CA THR A 6 -1.22 60.90 -30.82
C THR A 6 0.08 60.11 -30.80
N SER A 7 1.14 60.69 -30.26
CA SER A 7 2.34 59.96 -29.88
C SER A 7 2.93 60.67 -28.67
N THR A 8 3.38 59.91 -27.66
CA THR A 8 4.13 60.35 -26.45
C THR A 8 3.38 60.66 -25.14
N LEU A 9 2.39 59.86 -24.71
CA LEU A 9 1.96 59.93 -23.29
C LEU A 9 1.30 58.65 -22.72
N SER A 10 1.93 57.46 -22.82
CA SER A 10 1.40 56.25 -22.13
C SER A 10 2.35 55.05 -21.94
N GLN A 11 3.68 55.17 -22.04
CA GLN A 11 4.53 53.97 -21.99
C GLN A 11 5.02 53.46 -20.61
N PRO A 12 5.36 54.27 -19.58
CA PRO A 12 5.96 53.73 -18.35
C PRO A 12 4.95 53.14 -17.36
N ILE A 13 3.73 53.68 -17.31
CA ILE A 13 2.68 53.29 -16.35
C ILE A 13 2.05 51.95 -16.76
N ILE A 14 1.78 51.76 -18.06
CA ILE A 14 1.22 50.52 -18.61
C ILE A 14 2.23 49.38 -18.51
N LYS A 15 3.52 49.63 -18.80
CA LYS A 15 4.60 48.64 -18.59
C LYS A 15 4.74 48.22 -17.12
N LYS A 16 4.71 49.17 -16.17
CA LYS A 16 4.72 48.85 -14.72
C LYS A 16 3.51 48.02 -14.30
N LYS A 17 2.33 48.31 -14.85
CA LYS A 17 1.09 47.58 -14.53
C LYS A 17 1.10 46.17 -15.12
N LEU A 18 1.66 45.99 -16.32
CA LEU A 18 1.81 44.69 -16.99
C LEU A 18 2.84 43.80 -16.29
N GLU A 19 3.99 44.35 -15.89
CA GLU A 19 5.02 43.62 -15.12
C GLU A 19 4.51 43.19 -13.74
N LYS A 20 3.73 44.06 -13.06
CA LYS A 20 3.06 43.72 -11.80
C LYS A 20 2.07 42.56 -11.97
N MET A 21 1.28 42.56 -13.05
CA MET A 21 0.35 41.46 -13.34
C MET A 21 1.07 40.16 -13.71
N LYS A 22 2.20 40.23 -14.43
CA LYS A 22 3.03 39.05 -14.76
C LYS A 22 3.64 38.40 -13.52
N ASN A 23 4.11 39.21 -12.57
CA ASN A 23 4.62 38.73 -11.28
C ASN A 23 3.53 38.07 -10.42
N ILE A 24 2.31 38.62 -10.43
CA ILE A 24 1.16 38.01 -9.74
C ILE A 24 0.79 36.68 -10.39
N PHE A 25 0.76 36.62 -11.73
CA PHE A 25 0.45 35.39 -12.45
C PHE A 25 1.49 34.30 -12.21
N SER A 26 2.77 34.67 -12.21
CA SER A 26 3.88 33.77 -11.87
C SER A 26 3.75 33.22 -10.44
N LEU A 27 3.47 34.09 -9.46
CA LEU A 27 3.24 33.69 -8.07
C LEU A 27 2.07 32.70 -7.93
N VAL A 28 0.96 32.93 -8.62
CA VAL A 28 -0.21 32.04 -8.59
C VAL A 28 0.15 30.65 -9.16
N VAL A 29 0.88 30.59 -10.28
CA VAL A 29 1.34 29.32 -10.87
C VAL A 29 2.28 28.57 -9.94
N PHE A 30 3.21 29.26 -9.28
CA PHE A 30 4.09 28.65 -8.28
C PHE A 30 3.30 28.05 -7.11
N ILE A 31 2.32 28.77 -6.56
CA ILE A 31 1.48 28.28 -5.45
C ILE A 31 0.72 27.00 -5.86
N ILE A 32 0.13 26.97 -7.06
CA ILE A 32 -0.58 25.79 -7.57
C ILE A 32 0.36 24.58 -7.67
N PHE A 33 1.59 24.79 -8.15
CA PHE A 33 2.60 23.73 -8.24
C PHE A 33 2.97 23.15 -6.86
N PHE A 34 3.13 24.00 -5.85
CA PHE A 34 3.40 23.55 -4.48
C PHE A 34 2.23 22.76 -3.85
N VAL A 35 0.98 23.13 -4.16
CA VAL A 35 -0.21 22.42 -3.68
C VAL A 35 -0.32 21.02 -4.30
N MET A 36 0.03 20.87 -5.58
CA MET A 36 0.06 19.56 -6.24
C MET A 36 1.16 18.66 -5.67
N PHE A 37 2.34 19.23 -5.35
CA PHE A 37 3.46 18.49 -4.74
C PHE A 37 3.19 18.02 -3.31
N SER A 38 2.33 18.71 -2.56
CA SER A 38 2.01 18.35 -1.16
C SER A 38 1.03 17.18 -1.05
N SER A 39 0.46 16.69 -2.16
CA SER A 39 -0.61 15.67 -2.14
C SER A 39 -0.14 14.21 -2.17
N VAL A 40 1.16 13.90 -2.06
CA VAL A 40 1.66 12.51 -2.07
C VAL A 40 2.37 12.15 -0.76
N ALA A 41 1.65 12.28 0.36
CA ALA A 41 2.01 11.55 1.57
C ALA A 41 1.32 10.18 1.51
N ASN A 42 1.94 9.22 0.82
CA ASN A 42 1.56 7.81 1.00
C ASN A 42 1.84 7.44 2.46
N LYS A 43 0.83 7.53 3.31
CA LYS A 43 0.85 6.90 4.64
C LYS A 43 0.90 5.39 4.39
N VAL A 44 2.10 4.86 4.21
CA VAL A 44 2.39 3.45 4.42
C VAL A 44 2.02 3.21 5.88
N LYS A 45 0.82 2.67 6.11
CA LYS A 45 0.43 2.22 7.45
C LYS A 45 1.44 1.13 7.80
N ALA A 46 2.39 1.42 8.68
CA ALA A 46 3.24 0.40 9.25
C ALA A 46 2.32 -0.68 9.82
N ALA A 47 2.52 -1.93 9.40
CA ALA A 47 1.72 -3.03 9.92
C ALA A 47 2.03 -3.18 11.41
N THR A 48 0.99 -3.23 12.24
CA THR A 48 1.14 -3.55 13.66
C THR A 48 1.05 -5.06 13.81
N CYS A 49 2.12 -5.67 14.30
CA CYS A 49 2.18 -7.10 14.62
C CYS A 49 1.98 -7.31 16.12
N GLN A 50 1.50 -8.51 16.48
CA GLN A 50 1.21 -8.90 17.86
C GLN A 50 1.99 -10.16 18.23
N ASP A 51 2.57 -10.20 19.42
CA ASP A 51 3.35 -11.34 19.93
C ASP A 51 2.99 -11.61 21.40
N PRO A 52 2.41 -12.79 21.74
CA PRO A 52 2.07 -13.14 23.11
C PRO A 52 3.32 -13.54 23.91
N LEU A 53 3.59 -12.85 25.01
CA LEU A 53 4.76 -13.06 25.89
C LEU A 53 4.44 -13.82 27.18
N GLY A 54 3.19 -14.25 27.38
CA GLY A 54 2.77 -15.00 28.56
C GLY A 54 2.59 -14.09 29.77
N SER A 55 3.43 -14.21 30.81
CA SER A 55 3.26 -13.45 32.07
C SER A 55 3.35 -11.93 31.91
N CYS A 56 2.56 -11.19 32.71
CA CYS A 56 2.56 -9.73 32.79
C CYS A 56 3.80 -9.13 33.50
N LEU A 57 4.64 -9.95 34.13
CA LEU A 57 5.85 -9.45 34.79
C LEU A 57 6.80 -8.82 33.76
N GLN A 58 7.09 -7.52 33.93
CA GLN A 58 7.95 -6.72 33.04
C GLN A 58 7.55 -6.80 31.56
N CYS A 59 6.24 -6.90 31.30
CA CYS A 59 5.66 -7.10 29.97
C CYS A 59 6.15 -6.06 28.94
N ASP A 60 6.17 -4.78 29.30
CA ASP A 60 6.59 -3.69 28.43
C ASP A 60 8.11 -3.68 28.16
N GLU A 61 8.92 -3.89 29.20
CA GLU A 61 10.38 -3.99 29.06
C GLU A 61 10.78 -5.17 28.19
N ARG A 62 10.12 -6.34 28.37
CA ARG A 62 10.36 -7.53 27.56
C ARG A 62 9.93 -7.33 26.10
N CYS A 63 8.81 -6.64 25.88
CA CYS A 63 8.35 -6.27 24.55
C CYS A 63 9.35 -5.35 23.84
N LYS A 64 9.81 -4.29 24.51
CA LYS A 64 10.81 -3.35 23.97
C LYS A 64 12.18 -3.99 23.77
N ALA A 65 12.61 -4.87 24.67
CA ALA A 65 13.86 -5.61 24.55
C ALA A 65 13.84 -6.57 23.34
N LYS A 66 12.68 -7.16 23.02
CA LYS A 66 12.53 -8.13 21.93
C LYS A 66 12.29 -7.46 20.57
N HIS A 67 11.46 -6.42 20.52
CA HIS A 67 10.95 -5.83 19.27
C HIS A 67 11.38 -4.37 19.03
N GLY A 68 12.19 -3.82 19.93
CA GLY A 68 12.71 -2.46 19.84
C GLY A 68 11.82 -1.41 20.51
N PRO A 69 12.23 -0.12 20.46
CA PRO A 69 11.60 0.95 21.24
C PRO A 69 10.17 1.28 20.80
N THR A 70 9.74 0.81 19.63
CA THR A 70 8.37 0.97 19.12
C THR A 70 7.41 -0.11 19.62
N GLY A 71 7.92 -1.12 20.32
CA GLY A 71 7.11 -2.13 21.01
C GLY A 71 6.34 -1.54 22.18
N GLN A 72 5.05 -1.82 22.24
CA GLN A 72 4.14 -1.48 23.33
C GLN A 72 3.48 -2.76 23.83
N ALA A 73 3.49 -3.00 25.13
CA ALA A 73 2.85 -4.18 25.68
C ALA A 73 1.55 -3.88 26.42
N SER A 74 0.60 -4.79 26.33
CA SER A 74 -0.67 -4.74 27.06
C SER A 74 -0.86 -6.04 27.83
N CYS A 75 -1.28 -5.92 29.09
CA CYS A 75 -1.67 -7.07 29.90
C CYS A 75 -3.19 -7.17 30.01
N ASP A 76 -3.72 -8.34 29.69
CA ASP A 76 -5.12 -8.66 29.89
C ASP A 76 -5.39 -9.13 31.33
N ARG A 77 -6.67 -9.18 31.72
CA ARG A 77 -7.14 -9.62 33.05
C ARG A 77 -6.66 -11.03 33.42
N ASN A 78 -6.39 -11.86 32.42
CA ASN A 78 -5.86 -13.21 32.58
C ASN A 78 -4.33 -13.26 32.85
N GLN A 79 -3.71 -12.13 33.17
CA GLN A 79 -2.25 -12.00 33.34
C GLN A 79 -1.44 -12.37 32.09
N LEU A 80 -2.09 -12.33 30.91
CA LEU A 80 -1.46 -12.55 29.62
C LEU A 80 -0.97 -11.22 29.02
N CYS A 81 0.33 -11.18 28.74
CA CYS A 81 1.06 -10.10 28.10
C CYS A 81 1.04 -10.28 26.58
N THR A 82 0.55 -9.26 25.88
CA THR A 82 0.58 -9.16 24.42
C THR A 82 1.41 -7.95 24.03
N CYS A 83 2.44 -8.16 23.22
CA CYS A 83 3.29 -7.09 22.68
C CYS A 83 2.83 -6.70 21.29
N TYR A 84 2.61 -5.42 21.09
CA TYR A 84 2.29 -4.78 19.82
C TYR A 84 3.51 -4.02 19.35
N TYR A 85 4.00 -4.31 18.15
CA TYR A 85 5.16 -3.64 17.59
C TYR A 85 4.92 -3.33 16.11
N THR A 86 5.58 -2.29 15.63
CA THR A 86 5.64 -2.04 14.19
C THR A 86 6.49 -3.14 13.56
N CYS A 87 5.86 -4.08 12.88
CA CYS A 87 6.62 -4.95 12.00
C CYS A 87 7.07 -4.15 10.77
N GLY A 88 8.22 -4.53 10.19
CA GLY A 88 8.72 -3.94 8.96
C GLY A 88 7.64 -3.92 7.87
N PRO A 89 7.82 -3.14 6.77
CA PRO A 89 6.80 -2.98 5.75
C PRO A 89 6.25 -4.36 5.41
N SER A 90 4.96 -4.57 5.69
CA SER A 90 4.26 -5.80 5.33
C SER A 90 4.61 -6.03 3.88
N SER A 91 5.43 -7.06 3.64
CA SER A 91 5.88 -7.43 2.30
C SER A 91 4.67 -7.29 1.39
N PRO A 92 4.76 -6.54 0.28
CA PRO A 92 3.59 -6.25 -0.56
C PRO A 92 2.88 -7.56 -0.75
N THR A 93 1.68 -7.67 -0.18
CA THR A 93 0.86 -8.87 -0.31
C THR A 93 0.90 -9.17 -1.80
N PRO A 94 1.50 -10.30 -2.23
CA PRO A 94 1.59 -10.61 -3.64
C PRO A 94 0.18 -10.39 -4.17
N PRO A 95 -0.01 -9.66 -5.29
CA PRO A 95 -1.33 -9.44 -5.84
C PRO A 95 -2.02 -10.79 -5.77
N LYS A 96 -3.14 -10.86 -5.02
CA LYS A 96 -3.89 -12.11 -4.91
C LYS A 96 -4.39 -12.36 -6.32
N HIS A 97 -3.56 -13.00 -7.14
CA HIS A 97 -3.95 -13.61 -8.39
C HIS A 97 -5.16 -14.43 -8.01
N LYS A 98 -6.28 -14.16 -8.67
CA LYS A 98 -7.55 -14.75 -8.30
C LYS A 98 -7.32 -16.25 -8.45
N GLN A 99 -7.34 -16.97 -7.35
CA GLN A 99 -7.07 -18.40 -7.41
C GLN A 99 -8.38 -19.10 -7.75
N CYS A 100 -8.38 -19.77 -8.89
CA CYS A 100 -9.46 -20.65 -9.29
C CYS A 100 -9.15 -22.08 -8.87
N TYR A 101 -10.22 -22.83 -8.57
CA TYR A 101 -10.14 -24.23 -8.21
C TYR A 101 -10.84 -25.07 -9.27
N GLY A 102 -10.22 -26.18 -9.64
CA GLY A 102 -10.74 -27.14 -10.61
C GLY A 102 -10.53 -28.57 -10.16
N GLY A 103 -11.16 -29.52 -10.86
CA GLY A 103 -11.00 -30.95 -10.64
C GLY A 103 -10.29 -31.63 -11.81
N ALA A 104 -9.42 -32.59 -11.48
CA ALA A 104 -8.76 -33.47 -12.46
C ALA A 104 -9.09 -34.96 -12.22
N GLY A 105 -10.19 -35.27 -11.50
CA GLY A 105 -10.68 -36.63 -11.30
C GLY A 105 -10.17 -37.27 -10.01
N LEU A 106 -9.93 -38.59 -10.03
CA LEU A 106 -9.37 -39.32 -8.89
C LEU A 106 -7.92 -38.91 -8.63
N CYS A 107 -7.54 -38.92 -7.36
CA CYS A 107 -6.16 -38.70 -6.96
C CYS A 107 -5.26 -39.80 -7.52
N SER A 108 -4.22 -39.39 -8.23
CA SER A 108 -3.11 -40.24 -8.69
C SER A 108 -1.78 -39.55 -8.39
N SER A 109 -0.67 -40.28 -8.53
CA SER A 109 0.67 -39.68 -8.44
C SER A 109 0.92 -38.59 -9.48
N ALA A 110 0.17 -38.61 -10.59
CA ALA A 110 0.21 -37.61 -11.66
C ALA A 110 -0.73 -36.42 -11.42
N CYS A 111 -1.43 -36.32 -10.27
CA CYS A 111 -2.40 -35.27 -10.00
C CYS A 111 -1.84 -33.85 -10.26
N ASN A 112 -0.64 -33.56 -9.76
CA ASN A 112 -0.01 -32.25 -9.97
C ASN A 112 0.30 -31.97 -11.45
N GLN A 113 0.80 -32.97 -12.18
CA GLN A 113 1.11 -32.85 -13.62
C GLN A 113 -0.17 -32.67 -14.44
N ASN A 114 -1.22 -33.43 -14.15
CA ASN A 114 -2.52 -33.30 -14.82
C ASN A 114 -3.12 -31.91 -14.61
N CYS A 115 -2.99 -31.35 -13.41
CA CYS A 115 -3.42 -29.99 -13.12
C CYS A 115 -2.59 -28.94 -13.87
N ALA A 116 -1.26 -29.10 -13.93
CA ALA A 116 -0.37 -28.21 -14.68
C ALA A 116 -0.59 -28.27 -16.20
N GLN A 117 -0.98 -29.44 -16.72
CA GLN A 117 -1.34 -29.61 -18.13
C GLN A 117 -2.71 -29.00 -18.45
N LYS A 118 -3.69 -29.16 -17.55
CA LYS A 118 -5.07 -28.69 -17.75
C LYS A 118 -5.22 -27.19 -17.50
N TYR A 119 -4.47 -26.64 -16.55
CA TYR A 119 -4.53 -25.24 -16.15
C TYR A 119 -3.13 -24.63 -16.21
N PRO A 120 -2.88 -23.62 -17.08
CA PRO A 120 -1.59 -22.95 -17.17
C PRO A 120 -1.18 -22.34 -15.82
N GLY A 121 0.00 -22.69 -15.32
CA GLY A 121 0.47 -22.27 -13.99
C GLY A 121 -0.28 -22.94 -12.83
N GLY A 122 -1.04 -24.00 -13.11
CA GLY A 122 -1.78 -24.76 -12.11
C GLY A 122 -0.92 -25.80 -11.39
N SER A 123 -1.26 -26.05 -10.14
CA SER A 123 -0.71 -27.13 -9.31
C SER A 123 -1.83 -27.98 -8.73
N GLY A 124 -1.60 -29.27 -8.59
CA GLY A 124 -2.59 -30.24 -8.11
C GLY A 124 -2.22 -30.86 -6.79
N PHE A 125 -3.21 -31.05 -5.91
CA PHE A 125 -3.07 -31.80 -4.68
C PHE A 125 -4.26 -32.72 -4.45
N CYS A 126 -4.02 -33.81 -3.73
CA CYS A 126 -5.07 -34.78 -3.43
C CYS A 126 -5.84 -34.39 -2.18
N GLU A 127 -7.13 -34.14 -2.34
CA GLU A 127 -8.05 -33.82 -1.26
C GLU A 127 -8.97 -35.04 -1.02
N SER A 128 -9.14 -35.43 0.23
CA SER A 128 -10.03 -36.55 0.59
C SER A 128 -11.44 -36.01 0.80
N ILE A 129 -12.41 -36.45 -0.01
CA ILE A 129 -13.82 -36.11 0.14
C ILE A 129 -14.58 -37.40 0.43
N GLY A 130 -14.97 -37.58 1.69
CA GLY A 130 -15.51 -38.85 2.18
C GLY A 130 -14.46 -39.96 2.13
N SER A 131 -14.80 -41.09 1.49
CA SER A 131 -13.92 -42.24 1.28
C SER A 131 -13.08 -42.17 0.00
N THR A 132 -13.26 -41.14 -0.84
CA THR A 132 -12.60 -41.02 -2.14
C THR A 132 -11.59 -39.87 -2.13
N ARG A 133 -10.38 -40.12 -2.67
CA ARG A 133 -9.39 -39.06 -2.90
C ARG A 133 -9.55 -38.48 -4.29
N LEU A 134 -9.76 -37.18 -4.37
CA LEU A 134 -9.92 -36.45 -5.62
C LEU A 134 -8.73 -35.52 -5.83
N CYS A 135 -8.36 -35.35 -7.10
CA CYS A 135 -7.31 -34.43 -7.51
C CYS A 135 -7.90 -33.03 -7.69
N LYS A 136 -7.52 -32.12 -6.80
CA LYS A 136 -7.92 -30.71 -6.80
C LYS A 136 -6.80 -29.86 -7.37
N CYS A 137 -7.14 -29.05 -8.36
CA CYS A 137 -6.22 -28.13 -9.02
C CYS A 137 -6.42 -26.72 -8.48
N GLN A 138 -5.32 -26.06 -8.17
CA GLN A 138 -5.21 -24.63 -7.87
C GLN A 138 -4.50 -23.95 -9.03
N TYR A 139 -5.05 -22.89 -9.59
CA TYR A 139 -4.41 -22.18 -10.70
C TYR A 139 -4.77 -20.68 -10.71
N PRO A 140 -3.90 -19.84 -11.31
CA PRO A 140 -4.20 -18.43 -11.49
C PRO A 140 -5.32 -18.23 -12.52
N CYS A 141 -6.29 -17.40 -12.14
CA CYS A 141 -7.30 -16.74 -12.97
C CYS A 141 -7.40 -15.27 -12.47
#